data_AF-A0A1Z8AU81-F1
#
_entry.id   AF-A0A1Z8AU81-F1
#
_cell.length_a   1.000
_cell.length_b   1.000
_cell.length_c   1.000
_cell.angle_alpha   90.00
_cell.angle_beta   90.00
_cell.angle_gamma   90.00
#
_symmetry.space_group_name_H-M   'P 1'
#
loop_
_entity.id
_entity.type
_entity.pdbx_description
1 polymer ?
#
loop_
_entity_poly.entity_id
_entity_poly.type
_entity_poly.pdbx_seq_one_letter_code
_entity_poly.pdbx_strand_id
1 'polypeptide(L)'
;MKIKCILLIFGLLIGNTTFANDHFNFVDDCIKVFSRLDKTTLEFRTTLENKTESELLKTAITEYNNELVLYSMNKLLKYSKSENSNIKEVTTDLRNLMTNLVQMNYEYLNFVTNSEYTKKELKKKNKSLIDQNKLVTGFFREISLGICMTLAKEKPNKEKNKQYSVLTLNERNLLNASLIEKFGKSVKKGTEVESKSPFEYSSRLVYEFLNMEWVFEKE
;
A
#
# COMPACT_ATOMS: atom_id res chain seq x y z
N MET A 1 8.12 -21.77 -53.52
CA MET A 1 8.56 -20.36 -53.70
C MET A 1 8.44 -19.66 -52.35
N LYS A 2 9.51 -19.02 -51.87
CA LYS A 2 9.71 -18.61 -50.46
C LYS A 2 8.74 -17.50 -50.02
N ILE A 3 8.15 -17.67 -48.84
CA ILE A 3 7.36 -16.65 -48.13
C ILE A 3 8.30 -15.52 -47.71
N LYS A 4 8.03 -14.29 -48.19
CA LYS A 4 8.77 -13.09 -47.81
C LYS A 4 8.26 -12.58 -46.46
N CYS A 5 9.16 -12.48 -45.49
CA CYS A 5 8.92 -11.90 -44.17
C CYS A 5 8.36 -10.47 -44.29
N ILE A 6 7.24 -10.23 -43.62
CA ILE A 6 6.73 -8.89 -43.35
C ILE A 6 7.58 -8.31 -42.22
N LEU A 7 8.49 -7.40 -42.56
CA LEU A 7 9.07 -6.45 -41.62
C LEU A 7 8.02 -5.37 -41.37
N LEU A 8 7.20 -5.55 -40.33
CA LEU A 8 6.36 -4.49 -39.79
C LEU A 8 7.20 -3.70 -38.79
N ILE A 9 7.91 -2.71 -39.32
CA ILE A 9 8.41 -1.57 -38.57
C ILE A 9 7.20 -0.70 -38.25
N PHE A 10 6.61 -0.85 -37.06
CA PHE A 10 5.81 0.22 -36.48
C PHE A 10 6.73 1.13 -35.70
N GLY A 11 7.16 2.19 -36.39
CA GLY A 11 7.60 3.39 -35.72
C GLY A 11 6.41 4.04 -35.01
N LEU A 12 6.48 4.06 -33.69
CA LEU A 12 5.95 5.14 -32.88
C LEU A 12 7.14 5.73 -32.13
N LEU A 13 7.86 6.61 -32.81
CA LEU A 13 8.43 7.78 -32.15
C LEU A 13 7.24 8.58 -31.58
N ILE A 14 7.24 8.86 -30.28
CA ILE A 14 6.98 10.16 -29.66
C ILE A 14 6.73 9.91 -28.17
N GLY A 15 7.56 10.58 -27.37
CA GLY A 15 7.47 10.66 -25.93
C GLY A 15 8.85 10.44 -25.38
N ASN A 16 9.46 11.50 -24.84
CA ASN A 16 10.46 11.33 -23.80
C ASN A 16 9.91 10.29 -22.82
N THR A 17 10.33 9.03 -22.92
CA THR A 17 10.20 8.14 -21.79
C THR A 17 11.20 8.70 -20.81
N THR A 18 10.78 9.69 -20.02
CA THR A 18 11.25 9.82 -18.64
C THR A 18 11.34 8.38 -18.16
N PHE A 19 12.56 7.87 -18.02
CA PHE A 19 12.80 6.54 -17.47
C PHE A 19 11.87 6.46 -16.27
N ALA A 20 10.84 5.62 -16.33
CA ALA A 20 9.81 5.64 -15.33
C ALA A 20 10.53 5.37 -14.01
N ASN A 21 10.58 6.36 -13.13
CA ASN A 21 11.38 6.26 -11.92
C ASN A 21 10.72 5.16 -11.08
N ASP A 22 11.39 4.01 -10.97
CA ASP A 22 10.85 2.86 -10.24
C ASP A 22 10.47 3.24 -8.81
N HIS A 23 11.17 4.22 -8.22
CA HIS A 23 10.85 4.81 -6.93
C HIS A 23 9.50 5.55 -6.94
N PHE A 24 9.25 6.40 -7.93
CA PHE A 24 7.97 7.09 -8.08
C PHE A 24 6.82 6.09 -8.23
N ASN A 25 6.95 5.14 -9.16
CA ASN A 25 5.91 4.14 -9.41
C ASN A 25 5.63 3.29 -8.19
N PHE A 26 6.69 2.88 -7.47
CA PHE A 26 6.58 2.10 -6.25
C PHE A 26 5.79 2.86 -5.18
N VAL A 27 6.17 4.10 -4.90
CA VAL A 27 5.50 4.90 -3.87
C VAL A 27 4.06 5.20 -4.24
N ASP A 28 3.77 5.53 -5.50
CA ASP A 28 2.39 5.77 -5.95
C ASP A 28 1.52 4.50 -5.85
N ASP A 29 2.07 3.33 -6.19
CA ASP A 29 1.35 2.06 -6.01
C ASP A 29 1.15 1.72 -4.53
N CYS A 30 2.11 2.00 -3.65
CA CYS A 30 1.92 1.87 -2.21
C CYS A 30 0.82 2.80 -1.68
N ILE A 31 0.76 4.05 -2.14
CA ILE A 31 -0.29 5.02 -1.79
C ILE A 31 -1.67 4.50 -2.21
N LYS A 32 -1.79 3.95 -3.43
CA LYS A 32 -3.02 3.32 -3.94
C LYS A 32 -3.42 2.11 -3.09
N VAL A 33 -2.47 1.25 -2.75
CA VAL A 33 -2.72 0.09 -1.86
C VAL A 33 -3.21 0.54 -0.49
N PHE A 34 -2.54 1.50 0.15
CA PHE A 34 -2.92 1.96 1.49
C PHE A 34 -4.33 2.55 1.49
N SER A 35 -4.69 3.35 0.49
CA SER A 35 -6.04 3.92 0.37
C SER A 35 -7.10 2.83 0.18
N ARG A 36 -6.82 1.81 -0.63
CA ARG A 36 -7.75 0.70 -0.84
C ARG A 36 -7.93 -0.11 0.44
N LEU A 37 -6.84 -0.45 1.12
CA LEU A 37 -6.86 -1.19 2.37
C LEU A 37 -7.51 -0.42 3.52
N ASP A 38 -7.35 0.90 3.57
CA ASP A 38 -8.01 1.75 4.55
C ASP A 38 -9.53 1.60 4.50
N LYS A 39 -10.10 1.79 3.30
CA LYS A 39 -11.53 1.65 3.06
C LYS A 39 -12.02 0.24 3.40
N THR A 40 -11.34 -0.80 2.88
CA THR A 40 -11.84 -2.17 2.99
C THR A 40 -11.69 -2.74 4.39
N THR A 41 -10.65 -2.33 5.13
CA THR A 41 -10.48 -2.67 6.55
C THR A 41 -11.61 -2.05 7.39
N LEU A 42 -12.02 -0.81 7.11
CA LEU A 42 -13.11 -0.15 7.81
C LEU A 42 -14.46 -0.84 7.54
N GLU A 43 -14.74 -1.18 6.28
CA GLU A 43 -15.95 -1.91 5.87
C GLU A 43 -16.01 -3.30 6.53
N PHE A 44 -14.89 -4.03 6.51
CA PHE A 44 -14.77 -5.33 7.14
C PHE A 44 -15.01 -5.26 8.65
N ARG A 45 -14.33 -4.33 9.33
CA ARG A 45 -14.51 -4.09 10.77
C ARG A 45 -15.95 -3.75 11.11
N THR A 46 -16.57 -2.84 10.36
CA THR A 46 -17.97 -2.43 10.58
C THR A 46 -18.91 -3.64 10.47
N THR A 47 -18.66 -4.54 9.53
CA THR A 47 -19.45 -5.77 9.39
C THR A 47 -19.27 -6.68 10.61
N LEU A 48 -18.03 -6.92 11.05
CA LEU A 48 -17.74 -7.74 12.22
C LEU A 48 -18.32 -7.17 13.52
N GLU A 49 -18.37 -5.85 13.68
CA GLU A 49 -18.95 -5.22 14.88
C GLU A 49 -20.48 -5.36 14.95
N ASN A 50 -21.15 -5.39 13.78
CA ASN A 50 -22.60 -5.22 13.70
C ASN A 50 -23.37 -6.47 13.25
N LYS A 51 -22.71 -7.45 12.64
CA LYS A 51 -23.36 -8.61 12.00
C LYS A 51 -22.97 -9.92 12.66
N THR A 52 -23.91 -10.86 12.63
CA THR A 52 -23.72 -12.24 13.15
C THR A 52 -24.26 -13.30 12.20
N GLU A 53 -24.77 -12.88 11.04
CA GLU A 53 -25.27 -13.75 9.99
C GLU A 53 -24.10 -14.36 9.23
N SER A 54 -24.01 -15.70 9.19
CA SER A 54 -22.88 -16.44 8.61
C SER A 54 -22.56 -16.00 7.18
N GLU A 55 -23.57 -15.89 6.32
CA GLU A 55 -23.36 -15.50 4.92
C GLU A 55 -22.81 -14.08 4.76
N LEU A 56 -23.29 -13.11 5.55
CA LEU A 56 -22.75 -11.75 5.52
C LEU A 56 -21.29 -11.71 5.98
N LEU A 57 -20.93 -12.51 6.99
CA LEU A 57 -19.56 -12.62 7.46
C LEU A 57 -18.67 -13.26 6.39
N LYS A 58 -19.10 -14.36 5.76
CA LYS A 58 -18.36 -15.01 4.66
C LYS A 58 -18.11 -14.04 3.51
N THR A 59 -19.14 -13.32 3.05
CA THR A 59 -18.99 -12.31 2.00
C THR A 59 -17.96 -11.25 2.37
N ALA A 60 -18.07 -10.66 3.57
CA ALA A 60 -17.13 -9.62 4.00
C ALA A 60 -15.68 -10.14 4.12
N ILE A 61 -15.49 -11.38 4.59
CA ILE A 61 -14.16 -12.01 4.63
C ILE A 61 -13.60 -12.20 3.23
N THR A 62 -14.40 -12.71 2.29
CA THR A 62 -13.98 -12.92 0.90
C THR A 62 -13.64 -11.61 0.21
N GLU A 63 -14.47 -10.58 0.37
CA GLU A 63 -14.22 -9.24 -0.18
C GLU A 63 -12.92 -8.64 0.36
N TYR A 64 -12.70 -8.71 1.68
CA TYR A 64 -11.47 -8.18 2.26
C TYR A 64 -10.23 -8.95 1.79
N ASN A 65 -10.30 -10.29 1.71
CA ASN A 65 -9.21 -11.12 1.17
C ASN A 65 -8.94 -10.85 -0.31
N ASN A 66 -9.96 -10.59 -1.12
CA ASN A 66 -9.77 -10.20 -2.52
C ASN A 66 -9.00 -8.89 -2.65
N GLU A 67 -9.28 -7.92 -1.78
CA GLU A 67 -8.59 -6.63 -1.77
C GLU A 67 -7.15 -6.75 -1.27
N LEU A 68 -6.89 -7.64 -0.31
CA LEU A 68 -5.53 -7.98 0.12
C LEU A 68 -4.74 -8.68 -1.00
N VAL A 69 -5.30 -9.71 -1.63
CA VAL A 69 -4.56 -10.57 -2.57
C VAL A 69 -4.62 -10.04 -4.01
N LEU A 70 -5.83 -9.98 -4.58
CA LEU A 70 -6.04 -9.76 -6.01
C LEU A 70 -5.73 -8.32 -6.41
N TYR A 71 -6.00 -7.36 -5.51
CA TYR A 71 -5.59 -5.98 -5.69
C TYR A 71 -4.20 -5.73 -5.11
N SER A 72 -4.05 -5.77 -3.78
CA SER A 72 -2.90 -5.16 -3.11
C SER A 72 -1.59 -5.92 -3.32
N MET A 73 -1.55 -7.21 -2.98
CA MET A 73 -0.35 -8.03 -3.18
C MET A 73 0.02 -8.14 -4.67
N ASN A 74 -0.97 -8.25 -5.55
CA ASN A 74 -0.74 -8.30 -7.00
C ASN A 74 -0.18 -6.97 -7.54
N LYS A 75 -0.69 -5.83 -7.08
CA LYS A 75 -0.17 -4.50 -7.45
C LYS A 75 1.31 -4.35 -7.12
N LEU A 76 1.72 -4.91 -5.98
CA LEU A 76 3.11 -4.84 -5.49
C LEU A 76 4.01 -5.97 -6.04
N LEU A 77 3.44 -7.02 -6.63
CA LEU A 77 4.19 -8.22 -7.06
C LEU A 77 5.35 -7.88 -8.02
N LYS A 78 5.15 -6.91 -8.91
CA LYS A 78 6.17 -6.48 -9.87
C LYS A 78 7.43 -5.94 -9.20
N TYR A 79 7.33 -5.35 -7.99
CA TYR A 79 8.46 -4.80 -7.25
C TYR A 79 9.25 -5.85 -6.45
N SER A 80 8.72 -7.06 -6.30
CA SER A 80 9.43 -8.16 -5.63
C SER A 80 10.65 -8.65 -6.41
N LYS A 81 10.79 -8.23 -7.67
CA LYS A 81 11.93 -8.48 -8.54
C LYS A 81 12.73 -7.21 -8.86
N SER A 82 12.49 -6.10 -8.14
CA SER A 82 13.23 -4.86 -8.35
C SER A 82 14.73 -5.09 -8.09
N GLU A 83 15.58 -4.46 -8.91
CA GLU A 83 17.04 -4.41 -8.70
C GLU A 83 17.38 -3.53 -7.48
N ASN A 84 16.49 -2.63 -7.09
CA ASN A 84 16.64 -1.83 -5.87
C ASN A 84 16.31 -2.69 -4.64
N SER A 85 17.32 -2.95 -3.80
CA SER A 85 17.19 -3.78 -2.60
C SER A 85 16.17 -3.23 -1.60
N ASN A 86 16.11 -1.91 -1.41
CA ASN A 86 15.19 -1.28 -0.47
C ASN A 86 13.74 -1.42 -0.95
N ILE A 87 13.47 -1.17 -2.24
CA ILE A 87 12.13 -1.38 -2.83
C ILE A 87 11.72 -2.85 -2.68
N LYS A 88 12.63 -3.78 -2.96
CA LYS A 88 12.38 -5.23 -2.86
C LYS A 88 12.08 -5.67 -1.43
N GLU A 89 12.84 -5.18 -0.45
CA GLU A 89 12.67 -5.48 0.98
C GLU A 89 11.32 -4.96 1.47
N VAL A 90 11.05 -3.67 1.27
CA VAL A 90 9.78 -3.04 1.69
C VAL A 90 8.58 -3.71 1.02
N THR A 91 8.70 -4.07 -0.27
CA THR A 91 7.67 -4.85 -0.97
C THR A 91 7.42 -6.20 -0.31
N THR A 92 8.49 -6.89 0.10
CA THR A 92 8.42 -8.20 0.75
C THR A 92 7.72 -8.07 2.10
N ASP A 93 8.08 -7.08 2.90
CA ASP A 93 7.47 -6.82 4.20
C ASP A 93 5.98 -6.50 4.08
N LEU A 94 5.60 -5.64 3.13
CA LEU A 94 4.19 -5.32 2.87
C LEU A 94 3.40 -6.58 2.52
N ARG A 95 3.95 -7.42 1.64
CA ARG A 95 3.28 -8.66 1.21
C ARG A 95 3.19 -9.68 2.36
N ASN A 96 4.20 -9.76 3.22
CA ASN A 96 4.19 -10.62 4.40
C ASN A 96 3.10 -10.19 5.40
N LEU A 97 2.97 -8.89 5.68
CA LEU A 97 1.87 -8.39 6.51
C LEU A 97 0.49 -8.71 5.90
N MET A 98 0.32 -8.50 4.60
CA MET A 98 -0.93 -8.86 3.92
C MET A 98 -1.21 -10.36 3.99
N THR A 99 -0.17 -11.19 3.91
CA THR A 99 -0.29 -12.65 4.04
C THR A 99 -0.77 -13.04 5.44
N ASN A 100 -0.26 -12.40 6.49
CA ASN A 100 -0.71 -12.61 7.86
C ASN A 100 -2.21 -12.27 8.02
N LEU A 101 -2.65 -11.13 7.46
CA LEU A 101 -4.07 -10.74 7.46
C LEU A 101 -4.94 -11.76 6.73
N VAL A 102 -4.50 -12.20 5.55
CA VAL A 102 -5.19 -13.22 4.75
C VAL A 102 -5.32 -14.53 5.51
N GLN A 103 -4.25 -14.99 6.16
CA GLN A 103 -4.26 -16.22 6.96
C GLN A 103 -5.27 -16.12 8.11
N MET A 104 -5.22 -15.04 8.89
CA MET A 104 -6.17 -14.83 9.99
C MET A 104 -7.62 -14.80 9.52
N ASN A 105 -7.87 -14.14 8.40
CA ASN A 105 -9.20 -14.07 7.78
C ASN A 105 -9.66 -15.46 7.29
N TYR A 106 -8.78 -16.28 6.73
CA TYR A 106 -9.11 -17.65 6.31
C TYR A 106 -9.36 -18.59 7.49
N GLU A 107 -8.58 -18.48 8.57
CA GLU A 107 -8.84 -19.23 9.82
C GLU A 107 -10.23 -18.88 10.37
N TYR A 108 -10.59 -17.61 10.30
CA TYR A 108 -11.92 -17.15 10.69
C TYR A 108 -13.02 -17.60 9.72
N LEU A 109 -12.76 -17.61 8.40
CA LEU A 109 -13.66 -18.16 7.40
C LEU A 109 -13.99 -19.64 7.68
N ASN A 110 -12.96 -20.41 8.02
CA ASN A 110 -13.10 -21.81 8.39
C ASN A 110 -14.00 -21.98 9.63
N PHE A 111 -13.80 -21.13 10.65
CA PHE A 111 -14.64 -21.12 11.84
C PHE A 111 -16.12 -20.82 11.52
N VAL A 112 -16.41 -19.76 10.75
CA VAL A 112 -17.82 -19.39 10.43
C VAL A 112 -18.51 -20.38 9.49
N THR A 113 -17.75 -21.21 8.77
CA THR A 113 -18.26 -22.19 7.81
C THR A 113 -18.47 -23.57 8.43
N ASN A 114 -17.52 -24.03 9.26
CA ASN A 114 -17.43 -25.44 9.64
C ASN A 114 -17.69 -25.72 11.13
N SER A 115 -17.98 -24.68 11.92
CA SER A 115 -18.22 -24.84 13.37
C SER A 115 -19.68 -24.58 13.72
N GLU A 116 -20.16 -25.26 14.75
CA GLU A 116 -21.37 -24.84 15.47
C GLU A 116 -20.99 -23.73 16.47
N TYR A 117 -21.79 -22.67 16.53
CA TYR A 117 -21.54 -21.54 17.42
C TYR A 117 -22.82 -20.87 17.86
N THR A 118 -22.81 -20.35 19.08
CA THR A 118 -23.81 -19.40 19.55
C THR A 118 -23.49 -17.99 19.04
N LYS A 119 -24.51 -17.13 19.00
CA LYS A 119 -24.34 -15.70 18.68
C LYS A 119 -23.33 -15.01 19.61
N LYS A 120 -23.23 -15.44 20.88
CA LYS A 120 -22.29 -14.89 21.86
C LYS A 120 -20.85 -15.27 21.55
N GLU A 121 -20.60 -16.52 21.19
CA GLU A 121 -19.27 -17.00 20.79
C GLU A 121 -18.81 -16.34 19.50
N LEU A 122 -19.71 -16.21 18.53
CA LEU A 122 -19.44 -15.52 17.28
C LEU A 122 -19.04 -14.06 17.53
N LYS A 123 -19.80 -13.30 18.32
CA LYS A 123 -19.43 -11.92 18.69
C LYS A 123 -18.06 -11.83 19.37
N LYS A 124 -17.73 -12.79 20.24
CA LYS A 124 -16.40 -12.85 20.88
C LYS A 124 -15.30 -13.08 19.84
N LYS A 125 -15.53 -13.98 18.88
CA LYS A 125 -14.58 -14.25 17.78
C LYS A 125 -14.45 -13.07 16.82
N ASN A 126 -15.54 -12.39 16.46
CA ASN A 126 -15.52 -11.15 15.67
C ASN A 126 -14.61 -10.11 16.33
N LYS A 127 -14.81 -9.86 17.63
CA LYS A 127 -14.00 -8.90 18.39
C LYS A 127 -12.53 -9.32 18.42
N SER A 128 -12.25 -10.59 18.66
CA SER A 128 -10.88 -11.12 18.62
C SER A 128 -10.20 -10.88 17.27
N LEU A 129 -10.90 -11.11 16.15
CA LEU A 129 -10.35 -10.89 14.82
C LEU A 129 -10.12 -9.39 14.55
N ILE A 130 -11.05 -8.51 14.96
CA ILE A 130 -10.87 -7.06 14.84
C ILE A 130 -9.61 -6.62 15.59
N ASP A 131 -9.42 -7.07 16.83
CA ASP A 131 -8.28 -6.69 17.66
C ASP A 131 -6.95 -7.20 17.06
N GLN A 132 -6.92 -8.44 16.55
CA GLN A 132 -5.74 -8.98 15.87
C GLN A 132 -5.45 -8.23 14.56
N ASN A 133 -6.46 -7.93 13.75
CA ASN A 133 -6.29 -7.17 12.51
C ASN A 133 -5.76 -5.76 12.81
N LYS A 134 -6.26 -5.11 13.88
CA LYS A 134 -5.76 -3.81 14.33
C LYS A 134 -4.27 -3.88 14.72
N LEU A 135 -3.85 -4.94 15.40
CA LEU A 135 -2.45 -5.15 15.74
C LEU A 135 -1.58 -5.28 14.48
N VAL A 136 -1.95 -6.17 13.56
CA VAL A 136 -1.16 -6.43 12.34
C VAL A 136 -1.13 -5.21 11.41
N THR A 137 -2.26 -4.53 11.24
CA THR A 137 -2.32 -3.30 10.41
C THR A 137 -1.51 -2.15 11.01
N GLY A 138 -1.25 -2.15 12.33
CA GLY A 138 -0.34 -1.22 12.98
C GLY A 138 1.08 -1.22 12.38
N PHE A 139 1.57 -2.39 11.92
CA PHE A 139 2.92 -2.53 11.37
C PHE A 139 3.11 -1.86 10.00
N PHE A 140 2.02 -1.51 9.30
CA PHE A 140 2.11 -0.69 8.08
C PHE A 140 2.74 0.68 8.37
N ARG A 141 2.70 1.15 9.62
CA ARG A 141 3.39 2.36 10.05
C ARG A 141 4.90 2.20 9.95
N GLU A 142 5.48 1.13 10.51
CA GLU A 142 6.93 0.94 10.44
C GLU A 142 7.39 0.75 8.99
N ILE A 143 6.63 0.00 8.19
CA ILE A 143 6.99 -0.22 6.79
C ILE A 143 6.92 1.09 5.97
N SER A 144 6.05 2.03 6.33
CA SER A 144 6.01 3.34 5.66
C SER A 144 7.30 4.14 5.81
N LEU A 145 8.07 3.92 6.88
CA LEU A 145 9.42 4.48 7.00
C LEU A 145 10.36 3.85 5.97
N GLY A 146 10.24 2.53 5.73
CA GLY A 146 10.94 1.84 4.65
C GLY A 146 10.60 2.42 3.28
N ILE A 147 9.32 2.69 2.99
CA ILE A 147 8.88 3.40 1.77
C ILE A 147 9.59 4.74 1.64
N CYS A 148 9.64 5.53 2.73
CA CYS A 148 10.34 6.82 2.74
C CYS A 148 11.84 6.66 2.44
N MET A 149 12.49 5.65 3.03
CA MET A 149 13.92 5.38 2.80
C MET A 149 14.24 5.00 1.36
N THR A 150 13.27 4.46 0.59
CA THR A 150 13.47 4.24 -0.84
C THR A 150 13.68 5.53 -1.62
N LEU A 151 13.24 6.69 -1.10
CA LEU A 151 13.31 7.97 -1.80
C LEU A 151 14.57 8.79 -1.53
N ALA A 152 15.37 8.37 -0.55
CA ALA A 152 16.62 9.02 -0.20
C ALA A 152 17.72 8.58 -1.16
N LYS A 153 18.43 9.55 -1.76
CA LYS A 153 19.59 9.31 -2.61
C LYS A 153 20.88 9.39 -1.80
N GLU A 154 21.85 8.51 -2.10
CA GLU A 154 23.20 8.65 -1.55
C GLU A 154 23.81 10.00 -1.94
N LYS A 155 24.48 10.64 -0.98
CA LYS A 155 25.00 11.99 -1.13
C LYS A 155 26.04 12.07 -2.26
N PRO A 156 25.81 12.86 -3.32
CA PRO A 156 26.89 13.21 -4.22
C PRO A 156 27.91 14.05 -3.43
N ASN A 157 29.18 13.64 -3.44
CA ASN A 157 30.33 14.41 -2.95
C ASN A 157 30.42 14.68 -1.43
N LYS A 158 29.80 13.85 -0.56
CA LYS A 158 29.96 13.94 0.91
C LYS A 158 29.54 15.29 1.54
N GLU A 159 28.70 16.10 0.90
CA GLU A 159 28.15 17.32 1.52
C GLU A 159 27.37 16.96 2.79
N LYS A 160 27.81 17.45 3.95
CA LYS A 160 27.32 16.95 5.24
C LYS A 160 25.88 17.35 5.57
N ASN A 161 25.32 18.38 4.92
CA ASN A 161 24.12 19.05 5.41
C ASN A 161 22.90 19.05 4.46
N LYS A 162 22.96 18.37 3.31
CA LYS A 162 21.83 18.30 2.37
C LYS A 162 21.30 16.88 2.22
N GLN A 163 19.98 16.77 2.14
CA GLN A 163 19.28 15.55 1.77
C GLN A 163 18.96 15.59 0.28
N TYR A 164 19.25 14.51 -0.43
CA TYR A 164 19.03 14.40 -1.87
C TYR A 164 17.92 13.41 -2.11
N SER A 165 16.96 13.78 -2.96
CA SER A 165 15.87 12.90 -3.35
C SER A 165 16.24 12.18 -4.64
N VAL A 166 15.79 10.94 -4.77
CA VAL A 166 15.78 10.21 -6.07
C VAL A 166 14.66 10.70 -6.99
N LEU A 167 13.74 11.51 -6.49
CA LEU A 167 12.63 12.06 -7.25
C LEU A 167 13.00 13.41 -7.86
N THR A 168 12.40 13.71 -9.01
CA THR A 168 12.29 15.09 -9.48
C THR A 168 11.26 15.88 -8.65
N LEU A 169 11.31 17.21 -8.75
CA LEU A 169 10.30 18.07 -8.10
C LEU A 169 8.88 17.76 -8.61
N ASN A 170 8.72 17.49 -9.90
CA ASN A 170 7.44 17.16 -10.51
C ASN A 170 6.88 15.83 -9.97
N GLU A 171 7.69 14.77 -9.92
CA GLU A 171 7.29 13.47 -9.36
C GLU A 171 6.85 13.60 -7.90
N ARG A 172 7.59 14.35 -7.08
CA ARG A 172 7.19 14.65 -5.70
C ARG A 172 5.82 15.33 -5.64
N ASN A 173 5.58 16.32 -6.50
CA ASN A 173 4.30 17.03 -6.55
C ASN A 173 3.15 16.10 -6.96
N LEU A 174 3.38 15.18 -7.90
CA LEU A 174 2.39 14.17 -8.30
C LEU A 174 2.05 13.20 -7.16
N LEU A 175 3.06 12.73 -6.40
CA LEU A 175 2.82 11.89 -5.23
C LEU A 175 2.02 12.65 -4.14
N ASN A 176 2.37 13.91 -3.89
CA ASN A 176 1.60 14.76 -2.98
C ASN A 176 0.14 14.93 -3.43
N ALA A 177 -0.10 15.12 -4.72
CA ALA A 177 -1.45 15.20 -5.27
C ALA A 177 -2.21 13.89 -5.07
N SER A 178 -1.60 12.74 -5.37
CA SER A 178 -2.17 11.39 -5.16
C SER A 178 -2.55 11.15 -3.69
N LEU A 179 -1.69 11.54 -2.75
CA LEU A 179 -1.96 11.46 -1.30
C LEU A 179 -3.16 12.32 -0.88
N ILE A 180 -3.20 13.58 -1.33
CA ILE A 180 -4.29 14.52 -1.01
C ILE A 180 -5.61 14.07 -1.66
N GLU A 181 -5.58 13.54 -2.88
CA GLU A 181 -6.77 13.01 -3.56
C GLU A 181 -7.39 11.85 -2.77
N LYS A 182 -6.56 10.93 -2.27
CA LYS A 182 -7.02 9.69 -1.64
C LYS A 182 -7.43 9.83 -0.18
N PHE A 183 -6.73 10.69 0.56
CA PHE A 183 -6.93 10.83 2.00
C PHE A 183 -7.40 12.24 2.42
N GLY A 184 -7.50 13.18 1.48
CA GLY A 184 -7.96 14.54 1.76
C GLY A 184 -6.91 15.40 2.46
N LYS A 185 -7.36 16.37 3.26
CA LYS A 185 -6.47 17.31 3.96
C LYS A 185 -5.82 16.73 5.22
N SER A 186 -6.30 15.60 5.73
CA SER A 186 -5.83 15.00 6.98
C SER A 186 -4.40 14.43 6.90
N VAL A 187 -3.90 14.14 5.70
CA VAL A 187 -2.47 13.79 5.50
C VAL A 187 -1.52 14.96 5.67
N LYS A 188 -2.02 16.21 5.75
CA LYS A 188 -1.18 17.40 5.98
C LYS A 188 -0.94 17.61 7.48
N LYS A 189 0.32 17.84 7.87
CA LYS A 189 0.74 18.19 9.23
C LYS A 189 0.09 19.49 9.71
N GLY A 190 -0.18 19.60 11.01
CA GLY A 190 -0.75 20.80 11.64
C GLY A 190 -2.28 20.88 11.61
N THR A 191 -2.96 19.81 11.19
CA THR A 191 -4.39 19.62 11.44
C THR A 191 -4.53 18.87 12.77
N GLU A 192 -5.38 19.34 13.69
CA GLU A 192 -5.77 18.64 14.93
C GLU A 192 -6.64 17.39 14.64
N VAL A 193 -6.43 16.74 13.49
CA VAL A 193 -7.16 15.54 13.08
C VAL A 193 -6.28 14.35 13.39
N GLU A 194 -6.65 13.60 14.42
CA GLU A 194 -6.07 12.27 14.66
C GLU A 194 -6.30 11.40 13.43
N SER A 195 -5.24 10.82 12.88
CA SER A 195 -5.35 9.83 11.80
C SER A 195 -6.25 8.69 12.27
N LYS A 196 -7.30 8.39 11.50
CA LYS A 196 -8.37 7.49 11.92
C LYS A 196 -8.00 6.02 11.78
N SER A 197 -6.98 5.73 10.97
CA SER A 197 -6.49 4.37 10.72
C SER A 197 -4.95 4.31 10.61
N PRO A 198 -4.37 3.10 10.77
CA PRO A 198 -2.96 2.88 10.51
C PRO A 198 -2.53 3.26 9.08
N PHE A 199 -3.39 3.04 8.07
CA PHE A 199 -3.08 3.33 6.68
C PHE A 199 -3.01 4.84 6.40
N GLU A 200 -3.97 5.61 6.92
CA GLU A 200 -3.97 7.06 6.82
C GLU A 200 -2.74 7.65 7.52
N TYR A 201 -2.38 7.11 8.69
CA TYR A 201 -1.17 7.50 9.41
C TYR A 201 0.10 7.19 8.59
N SER A 202 0.20 6.00 8.01
CA SER A 202 1.31 5.64 7.13
C SER A 202 1.43 6.57 5.92
N SER A 203 0.31 6.91 5.29
CA SER A 203 0.28 7.86 4.17
C SER A 203 0.66 9.28 4.59
N ARG A 204 0.29 9.71 5.80
CA ARG A 204 0.75 10.96 6.38
C ARG A 204 2.26 10.98 6.60
N LEU A 205 2.86 9.89 7.08
CA LEU A 205 4.33 9.79 7.20
C LEU A 205 5.03 9.98 5.85
N VAL A 206 4.53 9.32 4.81
CA VAL A 206 5.04 9.50 3.44
C VAL A 206 4.88 10.94 2.98
N TYR A 207 3.72 11.56 3.20
CA TYR A 207 3.50 12.97 2.87
C TYR A 207 4.48 13.89 3.60
N GLU A 208 4.65 13.73 4.92
CA GLU A 208 5.57 14.55 5.71
C GLU A 208 7.01 14.40 5.21
N PHE A 209 7.44 13.18 4.90
CA PHE A 209 8.76 12.91 4.36
C PHE A 209 8.99 13.57 2.99
N LEU A 210 8.03 13.47 2.07
CA LEU A 210 8.09 14.11 0.75
C LEU A 210 8.21 15.65 0.82
N ASN A 211 7.80 16.25 1.94
CA ASN A 211 7.80 17.70 2.15
C ASN A 211 8.88 18.18 3.14
N MET A 212 9.87 17.33 3.45
CA MET A 212 11.12 17.78 4.07
C MET A 212 11.96 18.63 3.08
N GLU A 213 13.04 19.24 3.58
CA GLU A 213 13.96 20.00 2.74
C GLU A 213 14.83 19.08 1.88
N TRP A 214 14.57 19.05 0.57
CA TRP A 214 15.25 18.18 -0.40
C TRP A 214 15.96 18.96 -1.50
N VAL A 215 17.08 18.42 -1.96
CA VAL A 215 17.62 18.69 -3.30
C VAL A 215 17.10 17.60 -4.23
N PHE A 216 16.24 17.99 -5.18
CA PHE A 216 15.62 17.06 -6.14
C PHE A 216 16.51 16.77 -7.34
N GLU A 217 16.25 15.64 -8.01
CA GLU A 217 16.80 15.36 -9.32
C GLU A 217 16.38 16.43 -10.32
N LYS A 218 17.26 16.71 -11.29
CA LYS A 218 16.93 17.58 -12.42
C LYS A 218 15.99 16.86 -13.38
N GLU A 219 15.13 17.63 -14.04
CA GLU A 219 14.21 17.15 -15.08
C GLU A 219 14.95 16.61 -16.31
#